data_AF-A0A7S1P7N9-F1
#
_entry.id   AF-A0A7S1P7N9-F1
#
_cell.length_a   1.000
_cell.length_b   1.000
_cell.length_c   1.000
_cell.angle_alpha   90.00
_cell.angle_beta   90.00
_cell.angle_gamma   90.00
#
_symmetry.space_group_name_H-M   'P 1'
#
loop_
_entity.id
_entity.type
_entity.pdbx_description
1 polymer ?
#
loop_
_entity_poly.entity_id
_entity_poly.type
_entity_poly.pdbx_seq_one_letter_code
_entity_poly.pdbx_strand_id
1 'polypeptide(L)'
;SSGEWSKEETTVFQRRVAQEGGIGMPIYAIAAETDKGERSDLYAKGGCFLVSSQILVTDLLMNKLPPEMIDGLLVMHAHTLTDRWNEAFIIRLFRKRNKRGFIKGLTDRPEMLMRGFAAVEKVMKALAVTRLHLFPRIQSDVSHTLGGLAEPDTEEVQL
;
A
#
# COMPACT_ATOMS: atom_id res chain seq x y z
N SER A 1 17.34 4.32 0.23
CA SER A 1 17.00 2.96 0.70
C SER A 1 15.80 2.49 -0.09
N SER A 2 16.04 1.55 -0.98
CA SER A 2 15.18 1.08 -2.07
C SER A 2 13.85 0.55 -1.53
N GLY A 3 12.74 1.08 -2.04
CA GLY A 3 11.38 0.58 -1.75
C GLY A 3 11.07 -0.72 -2.49
N GLU A 4 12.04 -1.63 -2.55
CA GLU A 4 11.90 -2.95 -3.14
C GLU A 4 11.59 -3.94 -2.02
N TRP A 5 10.49 -4.67 -2.18
CA TRP A 5 10.15 -5.77 -1.29
C TRP A 5 11.17 -6.88 -1.50
N SER A 6 11.85 -7.29 -0.44
CA SER A 6 12.69 -8.48 -0.52
C SER A 6 11.84 -9.72 -0.78
N LYS A 7 12.49 -10.76 -1.31
CA LYS A 7 11.85 -12.09 -1.50
C LYS A 7 11.34 -12.64 -0.16
N GLU A 8 12.05 -12.37 0.93
CA GLU A 8 11.67 -12.80 2.28
C GLU A 8 10.43 -12.07 2.78
N GLU A 9 10.39 -10.73 2.70
CA GLU A 9 9.20 -9.94 3.09
C GLU A 9 7.96 -10.31 2.28
N THR A 10 8.14 -10.55 0.97
CA THR A 10 7.06 -11.04 0.10
C THR A 10 6.53 -12.39 0.59
N THR A 11 7.43 -13.32 0.89
CA THR A 11 7.06 -14.67 1.32
C THR A 11 6.34 -14.64 2.67
N VAL A 12 6.83 -13.82 3.60
CA VAL A 12 6.20 -13.62 4.90
C VAL A 12 4.82 -13.01 4.74
N PHE A 13 4.67 -11.99 3.89
CA PHE A 13 3.39 -11.35 3.63
C PHE A 13 2.39 -12.32 2.98
N GLN A 14 2.81 -13.04 1.94
CA GLN A 14 1.99 -14.09 1.31
C GLN A 14 1.53 -15.14 2.32
N ARG A 15 2.43 -15.61 3.19
CA ARG A 15 2.12 -16.60 4.23
C ARG A 15 1.10 -16.07 5.24
N ARG A 16 1.27 -14.82 5.71
CA ARG A 16 0.34 -14.20 6.66
C ARG A 16 -1.05 -14.03 6.05
N VAL A 17 -1.13 -13.54 4.80
CA VAL A 17 -2.42 -13.38 4.11
C VAL A 17 -3.12 -14.73 3.92
N ALA A 18 -2.37 -15.80 3.65
CA ALA A 18 -2.94 -17.15 3.56
C ALA A 18 -3.47 -17.67 4.90
N GLN A 19 -2.81 -17.35 6.02
CA GLN A 19 -3.21 -17.75 7.37
C GLN A 19 -4.41 -16.97 7.92
N GLU A 20 -4.48 -15.67 7.62
CA GLU A 20 -5.54 -14.78 8.11
C GLU A 20 -6.84 -14.84 7.29
N GLY A 21 -6.94 -15.78 6.34
CA GLY A 21 -8.14 -15.95 5.51
C GLY A 21 -8.31 -14.84 4.48
N GLY A 22 -7.21 -14.44 3.82
CA GLY A 22 -7.22 -13.44 2.76
C GLY A 22 -8.18 -13.76 1.61
N ILE A 23 -8.30 -12.82 0.67
CA ILE A 23 -9.25 -12.81 -0.48
C ILE A 23 -9.15 -14.00 -1.46
N GLY A 24 -8.34 -15.02 -1.20
CA GLY A 24 -8.20 -16.21 -2.07
C GLY A 24 -7.55 -15.95 -3.42
N MET A 25 -7.06 -14.73 -3.66
CA MET A 25 -6.38 -14.34 -4.88
C MET A 25 -4.86 -14.57 -4.76
N PRO A 26 -4.18 -15.00 -5.84
CA PRO A 26 -2.73 -15.10 -5.85
C PRO A 26 -2.09 -13.72 -5.68
N ILE A 27 -1.02 -13.67 -4.90
CA ILE A 27 -0.21 -12.46 -4.68
C ILE A 27 1.16 -12.68 -5.32
N TYR A 28 1.59 -11.73 -6.14
CA TYR A 28 2.89 -11.76 -6.81
C TYR A 28 3.72 -10.56 -6.36
N ALA A 29 5.01 -10.76 -6.07
CA ALA A 29 5.94 -9.64 -5.98
C ALA A 29 6.73 -9.51 -7.27
N ILE A 30 6.76 -8.28 -7.78
CA ILE A 30 7.51 -7.92 -8.98
C ILE A 30 8.77 -7.20 -8.54
N ALA A 31 9.91 -7.84 -8.77
CA ALA A 31 11.21 -7.29 -8.47
C ALA A 31 11.83 -6.67 -9.73
N ALA A 32 12.89 -5.86 -9.57
CA ALA A 32 13.53 -5.21 -10.70
C ALA A 32 14.17 -6.21 -11.68
N GLU A 33 14.57 -7.39 -11.19
CA GLU A 33 15.12 -8.48 -11.99
C GLU A 33 14.07 -9.29 -12.78
N THR A 34 12.77 -9.11 -12.51
CA THR A 34 11.71 -9.82 -13.24
C THR A 34 11.64 -9.33 -14.68
N ASP A 35 11.76 -10.25 -15.65
CA ASP A 35 11.81 -9.90 -17.07
C ASP A 35 10.52 -9.18 -17.54
N LYS A 36 10.64 -8.30 -18.54
CA LYS A 36 9.50 -7.55 -19.06
C LYS A 36 8.41 -8.43 -19.67
N GLY A 37 8.78 -9.54 -20.30
CA GLY A 37 7.85 -10.54 -20.83
C GLY A 37 7.11 -11.24 -19.70
N GLU A 38 7.88 -11.76 -18.73
CA GLU A 38 7.34 -12.44 -17.55
C GLU A 38 6.35 -11.56 -16.77
N ARG A 39 6.66 -10.27 -16.58
CA ARG A 39 5.75 -9.31 -15.93
C ARG A 39 4.42 -9.16 -16.68
N SER A 40 4.45 -9.15 -18.02
CA SER A 40 3.23 -9.03 -18.84
C SER A 40 2.34 -10.26 -18.69
N ASP A 41 2.95 -11.46 -18.67
CA ASP A 41 2.25 -12.72 -18.47
C ASP A 41 1.65 -12.84 -17.06
N LEU A 42 2.37 -12.34 -16.05
CA LEU A 42 1.86 -12.26 -14.68
C LEU A 42 0.65 -11.34 -14.57
N TYR A 43 0.71 -10.13 -15.15
CA TYR A 43 -0.45 -9.23 -15.16
C TYR A 43 -1.66 -9.84 -15.87
N ALA A 44 -1.46 -10.62 -16.94
CA ALA A 44 -2.54 -11.29 -17.66
C ALA A 44 -3.23 -12.39 -16.84
N LYS A 45 -2.51 -13.05 -15.90
CA LYS A 45 -3.08 -14.04 -14.99
C LYS A 45 -4.02 -13.42 -13.95
N GLY A 46 -3.91 -12.12 -13.71
CA GLY A 46 -4.63 -11.42 -12.65
C GLY A 46 -4.14 -11.80 -11.25
N GLY A 47 -4.64 -11.10 -10.23
CA GLY A 47 -4.18 -11.27 -8.86
C GLY A 47 -3.82 -9.94 -8.20
N CYS A 48 -3.15 -10.01 -7.06
CA CYS A 48 -2.59 -8.85 -6.37
C CYS A 48 -1.09 -8.75 -6.66
N PHE A 49 -0.60 -7.55 -6.95
CA PHE A 49 0.79 -7.32 -7.31
C PHE A 49 1.45 -6.35 -6.32
N LEU A 50 2.50 -6.83 -5.66
CA LEU A 50 3.40 -6.02 -4.86
C LEU A 50 4.49 -5.51 -5.80
N VAL A 51 4.50 -4.20 -6.06
CA VAL A 51 5.37 -3.60 -7.07
C VAL A 51 5.91 -2.26 -6.57
N SER A 52 7.16 -1.95 -6.88
CA SER A 52 7.75 -0.66 -6.57
C SER A 52 7.18 0.44 -7.49
N SER A 53 7.17 1.68 -6.99
CA SER A 53 6.65 2.83 -7.74
C SER A 53 7.34 3.01 -9.11
N GLN A 54 8.64 2.75 -9.20
CA GLN A 54 9.41 2.90 -10.45
C GLN A 54 9.02 1.87 -11.53
N ILE A 55 8.83 0.62 -11.11
CA ILE A 55 8.40 -0.47 -12.00
C ILE A 55 6.97 -0.18 -12.50
N LEU A 56 6.07 0.19 -11.59
CA LEU A 56 4.68 0.48 -11.93
C LEU A 56 4.54 1.68 -12.86
N VAL A 57 5.26 2.79 -12.63
CA VAL A 57 5.28 3.93 -13.56
C VAL A 57 5.67 3.47 -14.96
N THR A 58 6.76 2.70 -15.06
CA THR A 58 7.28 2.24 -16.35
C THR A 58 6.27 1.36 -17.08
N ASP A 59 5.65 0.42 -16.37
CA ASP A 59 4.69 -0.51 -16.96
C ASP A 59 3.39 0.18 -17.41
N LEU A 60 2.93 1.20 -16.67
CA LEU A 60 1.79 2.03 -17.06
C LEU A 60 2.11 2.89 -18.30
N LEU A 61 3.29 3.50 -18.35
CA LEU A 61 3.73 4.33 -19.49
C LEU A 61 3.93 3.50 -20.76
N MET A 62 4.48 2.30 -20.63
CA MET A 62 4.68 1.35 -21.74
C MET A 62 3.40 0.58 -22.08
N ASN A 63 2.28 0.88 -21.40
CA ASN A 63 0.98 0.22 -21.56
C ASN A 63 1.05 -1.32 -21.46
N LYS A 64 1.98 -1.84 -20.65
CA LYS A 64 2.08 -3.27 -20.32
C LYS A 64 0.99 -3.69 -19.33
N LEU A 65 0.65 -2.77 -18.42
CA LEU A 65 -0.50 -2.87 -17.55
C LEU A 65 -1.44 -1.70 -17.87
N PRO A 66 -2.47 -1.89 -18.72
CA PRO A 66 -3.44 -0.82 -19.00
C PRO A 66 -4.15 -0.42 -17.70
N PRO A 67 -4.23 0.88 -17.35
CA PRO A 67 -4.86 1.32 -16.11
C PRO A 67 -6.32 0.86 -15.94
N GLU A 68 -7.04 0.67 -17.05
CA GLU A 68 -8.43 0.21 -17.07
C GLU A 68 -8.60 -1.21 -16.52
N MET A 69 -7.55 -2.03 -16.55
CA MET A 69 -7.54 -3.41 -16.06
C MET A 69 -7.25 -3.51 -14.55
N ILE A 70 -6.92 -2.40 -13.89
CA ILE A 70 -6.57 -2.38 -12.47
C ILE A 70 -7.84 -2.09 -11.64
N ASP A 71 -8.24 -3.04 -10.79
CA ASP A 71 -9.40 -2.87 -9.90
C ASP A 71 -9.17 -1.85 -8.78
N GLY A 72 -7.92 -1.67 -8.35
CA GLY A 72 -7.58 -0.64 -7.40
C GLY A 72 -6.10 -0.57 -7.05
N LEU A 73 -5.72 0.52 -6.39
CA LEU A 73 -4.36 0.77 -5.90
C LEU A 73 -4.37 0.87 -4.36
N LEU A 74 -3.43 0.16 -3.74
CA LEU A 74 -3.11 0.30 -2.33
C LEU A 74 -1.72 0.94 -2.19
N VAL A 75 -1.68 2.15 -1.65
CA VAL A 75 -0.44 2.93 -1.51
C VAL A 75 0.06 2.81 -0.06
N MET A 76 1.21 2.18 0.10
CA MET A 76 1.89 2.07 1.40
C MET A 76 2.66 3.35 1.72
N HIS A 77 2.86 3.64 3.00
CA HIS A 77 3.54 4.84 3.50
C HIS A 77 3.02 6.13 2.86
N ALA A 78 1.69 6.27 2.78
CA ALA A 78 1.01 7.37 2.10
C ALA A 78 1.39 8.77 2.64
N HIS A 79 1.95 8.86 3.85
CA HIS A 79 2.51 10.10 4.38
C HIS A 79 3.68 10.66 3.56
N THR A 80 4.34 9.86 2.73
CA THR A 80 5.46 10.28 1.87
C THR A 80 5.01 10.79 0.49
N LEU A 81 3.70 10.76 0.19
CA LEU A 81 3.18 11.05 -1.14
C LEU A 81 3.42 12.48 -1.62
N THR A 82 3.53 13.44 -0.69
CA THR A 82 3.86 14.83 -1.02
C THR A 82 5.32 15.01 -1.42
N ASP A 83 6.19 14.10 -0.97
CA ASP A 83 7.64 14.20 -1.15
C ASP A 83 8.12 13.38 -2.35
N ARG A 84 7.29 12.42 -2.81
CA ARG A 84 7.62 11.51 -3.91
C ARG A 84 6.75 11.74 -5.14
N TRP A 85 7.40 12.09 -6.24
CA TRP A 85 6.73 12.40 -7.50
C TRP A 85 6.17 11.17 -8.21
N ASN A 86 6.78 9.99 -8.04
CA ASN A 86 6.38 8.76 -8.73
C ASN A 86 4.97 8.33 -8.34
N GLU A 87 4.70 8.18 -7.05
CA GLU A 87 3.42 7.67 -6.54
C GLU A 87 2.27 8.63 -6.91
N ALA A 88 2.46 9.93 -6.75
CA ALA A 88 1.48 10.93 -7.18
C ALA A 88 1.24 10.88 -8.70
N PHE A 89 2.28 10.61 -9.50
CA PHE A 89 2.17 10.46 -10.95
C PHE A 89 1.42 9.19 -11.36
N ILE A 90 1.70 8.04 -10.74
CA ILE A 90 0.97 6.78 -10.94
C ILE A 90 -0.52 7.00 -10.71
N ILE A 91 -0.88 7.65 -9.60
CA ILE A 91 -2.27 7.92 -9.23
C ILE A 91 -2.96 8.79 -10.28
N ARG A 92 -2.27 9.83 -10.80
CA ARG A 92 -2.78 10.69 -11.88
C ARG A 92 -2.97 9.91 -13.18
N LEU A 93 -2.01 9.08 -13.57
CA LEU A 93 -2.12 8.21 -14.76
C LEU A 93 -3.30 7.24 -14.63
N PHE A 94 -3.41 6.59 -13.48
CA PHE A 94 -4.50 5.68 -13.17
C PHE A 94 -5.85 6.39 -13.23
N ARG A 95 -6.03 7.52 -12.56
CA ARG A 95 -7.30 8.29 -12.56
C ARG A 95 -7.66 8.90 -13.90
N LYS A 96 -6.70 9.15 -14.79
CA LYS A 96 -6.96 9.66 -16.14
C LYS A 96 -7.73 8.63 -16.97
N ARG A 97 -7.37 7.35 -16.85
CA ARG A 97 -7.87 6.25 -17.68
C ARG A 97 -8.86 5.32 -16.96
N ASN A 98 -8.82 5.26 -15.63
CA ASN A 98 -9.68 4.43 -14.80
C ASN A 98 -10.48 5.26 -13.77
N LYS A 99 -11.80 5.32 -13.99
CA LYS A 99 -12.74 6.03 -13.11
C LYS A 99 -13.38 5.14 -12.05
N ARG A 100 -13.32 3.82 -12.21
CA ARG A 100 -14.05 2.85 -11.37
C ARG A 100 -13.19 2.29 -10.24
N GLY A 101 -11.91 2.06 -10.49
CA GLY A 101 -11.06 1.39 -9.51
C GLY A 101 -10.82 2.22 -8.26
N PHE A 102 -10.63 1.57 -7.13
CA PHE A 102 -10.47 2.26 -5.85
C PHE A 102 -9.02 2.70 -5.62
N ILE A 103 -8.81 3.69 -4.76
CA ILE A 103 -7.49 4.03 -4.22
C ILE A 103 -7.61 4.08 -2.71
N LYS A 104 -6.70 3.40 -2.03
CA LYS A 104 -6.55 3.44 -0.57
C LYS A 104 -5.10 3.74 -0.24
N GLY A 105 -4.89 4.65 0.71
CA GLY A 105 -3.56 4.94 1.26
C GLY A 105 -3.49 4.45 2.69
N LEU A 106 -2.40 3.76 3.04
CA LEU A 106 -2.09 3.35 4.41
C LEU A 106 -0.90 4.13 4.91
N THR A 107 -0.96 4.52 6.18
CA THR A 107 0.17 5.14 6.88
C THR A 107 0.33 4.51 8.25
N ASP A 108 1.57 4.21 8.58
CA ASP A 108 2.07 3.77 9.87
C ASP A 108 2.60 4.93 10.71
N ARG A 109 2.70 6.13 10.12
CA ARG A 109 3.24 7.35 10.73
C ARG A 109 2.23 8.50 10.70
N PRO A 110 1.16 8.46 11.52
CA PRO A 110 0.15 9.50 11.54
C PRO A 110 0.71 10.87 11.93
N GLU A 111 1.77 10.92 12.73
CA GLU A 111 2.44 12.16 13.15
C GLU A 111 3.01 12.95 11.97
N MET A 112 3.38 12.27 10.87
CA MET A 112 3.88 12.92 9.66
C MET A 112 2.78 13.67 8.92
N LEU A 113 1.53 13.22 9.02
CA LEU A 113 0.39 13.91 8.40
C LEU A 113 -0.01 15.20 9.13
N MET A 114 0.51 15.41 10.35
CA MET A 114 0.26 16.62 11.14
C MET A 114 1.34 17.70 10.95
N ARG A 115 2.41 17.41 10.18
CA ARG A 115 3.54 18.34 10.02
C ARG A 115 3.24 19.43 8.99
N GLY A 116 3.38 20.69 9.40
CA GLY A 116 3.24 21.83 8.51
C GLY A 116 1.80 22.11 8.08
N PHE A 117 1.64 23.05 7.15
CA PHE A 117 0.32 23.54 6.76
C PHE A 117 -0.41 22.56 5.83
N ALA A 118 -1.62 22.14 6.23
CA ALA A 118 -2.56 21.33 5.46
C ALA A 118 -1.98 20.01 4.91
N ALA A 119 -1.07 19.36 5.65
CA ALA A 119 -0.40 18.14 5.20
C ALA A 119 -1.37 16.98 4.92
N VAL A 120 -2.33 16.72 5.82
CA VAL A 120 -3.41 15.75 5.59
C VAL A 120 -4.13 16.03 4.27
N GLU A 121 -4.56 17.27 4.04
CA GLU A 121 -5.32 17.64 2.85
C GLU A 121 -4.48 17.46 1.58
N LYS A 122 -3.20 17.84 1.61
CA LYS A 122 -2.26 17.65 0.49
C LYS A 122 -2.10 16.18 0.15
N VAL A 123 -1.90 15.31 1.14
CA VAL A 123 -1.79 13.86 0.94
C VAL A 123 -3.10 13.28 0.40
N MET A 124 -4.25 13.65 0.97
CA MET A 124 -5.56 13.17 0.50
C MET A 124 -5.86 13.61 -0.94
N LYS A 125 -5.53 14.86 -1.29
CA LYS A 125 -5.63 15.38 -2.66
C LYS A 125 -4.73 14.61 -3.62
N ALA A 126 -3.49 14.34 -3.23
CA ALA A 126 -2.56 13.55 -4.05
C ALA A 126 -3.00 12.09 -4.21
N LEU A 127 -3.63 11.48 -3.18
CA LEU A 127 -4.24 10.15 -3.26
C LEU A 127 -5.54 10.12 -4.08
N ALA A 128 -6.14 11.28 -4.36
CA ALA A 128 -7.49 11.41 -4.90
C ALA A 128 -8.55 10.69 -4.05
N VAL A 129 -8.51 10.88 -2.72
CA VAL A 129 -9.48 10.35 -1.75
C VAL A 129 -10.13 11.47 -0.94
N THR A 130 -11.36 11.23 -0.47
CA THR A 130 -12.14 12.21 0.31
C THR A 130 -12.40 11.79 1.76
N ARG A 131 -12.19 10.50 2.09
CA ARG A 131 -12.42 9.97 3.44
C ARG A 131 -11.09 9.65 4.09
N LEU A 132 -10.96 10.04 5.36
CA LEU A 132 -9.86 9.68 6.24
C LEU A 132 -10.42 8.88 7.41
N HIS A 133 -9.85 7.69 7.63
CA HIS A 133 -10.18 6.85 8.77
C HIS A 133 -8.97 6.83 9.70
N LEU A 134 -9.20 7.18 10.97
CA LEU A 134 -8.19 7.15 12.02
C LEU A 134 -8.56 6.04 13.01
N PHE A 135 -7.56 5.27 13.43
CA PHE A 135 -7.74 4.16 14.37
C PHE A 135 -6.83 4.36 15.59
N PRO A 136 -7.13 5.33 16.48
CA PRO A 136 -6.33 5.55 17.68
C PRO A 136 -6.52 4.39 18.67
N ARG A 137 -5.47 4.06 19.43
CA ARG A 137 -5.49 2.93 20.38
C ARG A 137 -6.51 3.10 21.53
N ILE A 138 -6.94 4.34 21.76
CA ILE A 138 -7.85 4.74 22.85
C ILE A 138 -9.33 4.65 22.41
N GLN A 139 -9.60 4.33 21.15
CA GLN A 139 -10.98 4.11 20.69
C GLN A 139 -11.55 2.85 21.35
N SER A 140 -12.77 2.94 21.89
CA SER A 140 -13.47 1.86 22.59
C SER A 140 -13.43 0.53 21.83
N ASP A 141 -13.60 0.56 20.51
CA ASP A 141 -13.63 -0.63 19.66
C ASP A 141 -12.25 -1.29 19.55
N VAL A 142 -11.19 -0.48 19.52
CA VAL A 142 -9.80 -0.96 19.50
C VAL A 142 -9.43 -1.51 20.87
N SER A 143 -9.78 -0.80 21.95
CA SER A 143 -9.55 -1.26 23.33
C SER A 143 -10.29 -2.56 23.64
N HIS A 144 -11.52 -2.73 23.17
CA HIS A 144 -12.28 -3.96 23.37
C HIS A 144 -11.73 -5.15 22.56
N THR A 145 -11.17 -4.89 21.38
CA THR A 145 -10.52 -5.93 20.57
C THR A 145 -9.17 -6.35 21.18
N LEU A 146 -8.41 -5.41 21.72
CA LEU A 146 -7.10 -5.67 22.32
C LEU A 146 -7.17 -6.17 23.77
N GLY A 147 -8.17 -5.76 24.56
CA GLY A 147 -8.30 -6.11 25.98
C GLY A 147 -8.68 -7.57 26.26
N GLY A 148 -9.01 -8.35 25.22
CA GLY A 148 -9.21 -9.81 25.32
C GLY A 148 -7.96 -10.63 25.02
N LEU A 149 -6.88 -10.00 24.56
CA LEU A 149 -5.57 -10.63 24.38
C LEU A 149 -4.81 -10.48 25.70
N ALA A 150 -4.13 -11.54 26.15
CA ALA A 150 -3.32 -11.49 27.36
C ALA A 150 -2.38 -10.28 27.32
N GLU A 151 -2.46 -9.40 28.32
CA GLU A 151 -1.53 -8.29 28.44
C GLU A 151 -0.12 -8.86 28.49
N PRO A 152 0.83 -8.32 27.70
CA PRO A 152 2.18 -8.83 27.69
C PRO A 152 2.80 -8.65 29.09
N ASP A 153 3.37 -9.73 29.63
CA ASP A 153 4.09 -9.71 30.90
C ASP A 153 5.10 -8.55 30.87
N THR A 154 4.92 -7.62 31.80
CA THR A 154 5.72 -6.40 31.90
C THR A 154 6.64 -6.53 33.10
N GLU A 155 7.93 -6.61 32.85
CA GLU A 155 8.95 -6.50 33.90
C GLU A 155 9.43 -5.04 33.94
N GLU A 156 9.23 -4.35 35.07
CA GLU A 156 9.81 -3.03 35.29
C GLU A 156 11.31 -3.17 35.50
N VAL A 157 12.09 -2.76 34.50
CA VAL A 157 13.54 -2.62 34.65
C VAL A 157 13.81 -1.31 35.39
N GLN A 158 14.18 -1.39 36.67
CA GLN A 158 14.73 -0.26 37.39
C GLN A 158 16.07 0.15 36.76
N LEU A 159 16.15 1.40 36.28
CA LEU A 159 17.37 2.04 35.78
C LEU A 159 18.21 2.63 36.91
#